data_AF-A0A5R8WIL3-F1
#
_entry.id   AF-A0A5R8WIL3-F1
#
_cell.length_a   1.000
_cell.length_b   1.000
_cell.length_c   1.000
_cell.angle_alpha   90.00
_cell.angle_beta   90.00
_cell.angle_gamma   90.00
#
_symmetry.space_group_name_H-M   'P 1'
#
loop_
_entity.id
_entity.type
_entity.pdbx_description
1 polymer ?
#
loop_
_entity_poly.entity_id
_entity_poly.type
_entity_poly.pdbx_seq_one_letter_code
_entity_poly.pdbx_strand_id
1 'polypeptide(L)'
;MTNELPKDALDQATSLEELLTVSGLSHRQIGIKTKTPDMRTLKKRIDNPRLLPVGHLEKLAEMLKLDPAALFAFVLKLEDPDKGSDDSAAEPATGR
;
A
#
# COMPACT_ATOMS: atom_id res chain seq x y z
N MET A 1 14.08 -16.97 -1.14
CA MET A 1 13.59 -15.59 -1.33
C MET A 1 13.02 -15.15 0.01
N THR A 2 13.71 -14.27 0.72
CA THR A 2 13.27 -13.75 2.01
C THR A 2 12.11 -12.78 1.78
N ASN A 3 10.89 -13.19 2.17
CA ASN A 3 9.75 -12.28 2.37
C ASN A 3 10.05 -11.44 3.62
N GLU A 4 10.98 -10.51 3.49
CA GLU A 4 11.29 -9.50 4.49
C GLU A 4 11.06 -8.15 3.83
N LEU A 5 10.09 -7.42 4.36
CA LEU A 5 9.79 -6.07 3.93
C LEU A 5 11.01 -5.19 4.24
N PRO A 6 11.49 -4.36 3.30
CA PRO A 6 12.53 -3.39 3.60
C PRO A 6 12.09 -2.49 4.76
N LYS A 7 12.99 -2.16 5.69
CA LYS A 7 12.66 -1.35 6.87
C LYS A 7 12.06 0.00 6.50
N ASP A 8 12.51 0.56 5.37
CA ASP A 8 12.06 1.84 4.84
C ASP A 8 10.88 1.71 3.85
N ALA A 9 10.46 0.49 3.47
CA ALA A 9 9.41 0.34 2.46
C ALA A 9 8.03 0.82 2.94
N LEU A 10 7.75 0.78 4.24
CA LEU A 10 6.51 1.36 4.78
C LEU A 10 6.54 2.90 4.73
N ASP A 11 7.72 3.52 4.82
CA ASP A 11 7.89 4.97 4.79
C ASP A 11 7.95 5.51 3.34
N GLN A 12 8.52 4.73 2.42
CA GLN A 12 8.63 5.06 1.00
C GLN A 12 7.38 4.71 0.19
N ALA A 13 6.59 3.72 0.62
CA ALA A 13 5.42 3.30 -0.14
C ALA A 13 4.39 4.43 -0.24
N THR A 14 3.95 4.70 -1.45
CA THR A 14 2.89 5.71 -1.70
C THR A 14 1.49 5.10 -1.70
N SER A 15 1.41 3.76 -1.70
CA SER A 15 0.16 3.02 -1.73
C SER A 15 0.31 1.63 -1.11
N LEU A 16 -0.81 1.02 -0.73
CA LEU A 16 -0.82 -0.37 -0.24
C LEU A 16 -0.44 -1.35 -1.37
N GLU A 17 -0.82 -1.10 -2.62
CA GLU A 17 -0.46 -1.95 -3.76
C GLU A 17 1.07 -2.03 -3.96
N GLU A 18 1.74 -0.89 -3.88
CA GLU A 18 3.19 -0.80 -3.99
C GLU A 18 3.87 -1.62 -2.90
N LEU A 19 3.43 -1.45 -1.65
CA LEU A 19 3.94 -2.19 -0.49
C LEU A 19 3.78 -3.70 -0.63
N LEU A 20 2.63 -4.15 -1.15
CA LEU A 20 2.40 -5.58 -1.43
C LEU A 20 3.31 -6.09 -2.54
N THR A 21 3.57 -5.26 -3.56
CA THR A 21 4.43 -5.59 -4.71
C THR A 21 5.90 -5.74 -4.31
N VAL A 22 6.46 -4.80 -3.53
CA VAL A 22 7.84 -4.92 -3.02
C VAL A 22 8.02 -6.10 -2.08
N SER A 23 6.95 -6.50 -1.41
CA SER A 23 6.92 -7.68 -0.53
C SER A 23 6.76 -9.00 -1.29
N GLY A 24 6.58 -8.96 -2.62
CA GLY A 24 6.33 -10.14 -3.44
C GLY A 24 4.99 -10.82 -3.17
N LEU A 25 4.03 -10.13 -2.54
CA LEU A 25 2.71 -10.67 -2.24
C LEU A 25 1.76 -10.49 -3.42
N SER A 26 1.25 -11.60 -3.94
CA SER A 26 0.25 -11.56 -5.01
C SER A 26 -1.17 -11.32 -4.47
N HIS A 27 -1.99 -10.63 -5.27
CA HIS A 27 -3.43 -10.46 -4.99
C HIS A 27 -4.14 -11.80 -4.71
N ARG A 28 -3.72 -12.88 -5.37
CA ARG A 28 -4.26 -14.22 -5.12
C ARG A 28 -3.97 -14.71 -3.69
N GLN A 29 -2.74 -14.57 -3.20
CA GLN A 29 -2.38 -14.97 -1.84
C GLN A 29 -3.13 -14.14 -0.79
N ILE A 30 -3.26 -12.84 -1.04
CA ILE A 30 -3.99 -11.93 -0.17
C ILE A 30 -5.47 -12.29 -0.14
N GLY A 31 -6.08 -12.58 -1.30
CA GLY A 31 -7.47 -13.02 -1.40
C GLY A 31 -7.75 -14.29 -0.61
N ILE A 32 -6.85 -15.27 -0.68
CA ILE A 32 -6.93 -16.51 0.11
C ILE A 32 -6.85 -16.20 1.62
N LYS A 33 -5.87 -15.41 2.06
CA LYS A 33 -5.67 -15.10 3.49
C LYS A 33 -6.83 -14.28 4.06
N THR A 34 -7.25 -13.25 3.34
CA THR A 34 -8.36 -12.35 3.73
C THR A 34 -9.73 -13.00 3.54
N LYS A 35 -9.84 -14.18 2.92
CA LYS A 35 -11.12 -14.80 2.52
C LYS A 35 -11.94 -13.89 1.60
N THR A 36 -11.26 -13.14 0.73
CA THR A 36 -11.88 -12.32 -0.32
C THR A 36 -11.65 -12.99 -1.68
N PRO A 37 -12.55 -13.90 -2.11
CA PRO A 37 -12.37 -14.62 -3.38
C PRO A 37 -12.62 -13.72 -4.60
N ASP A 38 -13.39 -12.64 -4.44
CA ASP A 38 -13.67 -11.69 -5.51
C ASP A 38 -12.49 -10.72 -5.71
N MET A 39 -11.78 -10.87 -6.82
CA MET A 39 -10.57 -10.08 -7.11
C MET A 39 -10.89 -8.61 -7.40
N ARG A 40 -12.07 -8.31 -7.93
CA ARG A 40 -12.50 -6.93 -8.16
C ARG A 40 -12.68 -6.18 -6.84
N THR A 41 -13.34 -6.82 -5.87
CA THR A 41 -13.53 -6.30 -4.51
C THR A 41 -12.20 -6.21 -3.78
N LEU A 42 -11.34 -7.23 -3.90
CA LEU A 42 -10.02 -7.18 -3.30
C LEU A 42 -9.19 -6.02 -3.83
N LYS A 43 -9.13 -5.85 -5.16
CA LYS A 43 -8.40 -4.74 -5.78
C LYS A 43 -8.91 -3.39 -5.29
N LYS A 44 -10.23 -3.17 -5.31
CA LYS A 44 -10.83 -1.93 -4.78
C LYS A 44 -10.44 -1.65 -3.33
N ARG A 45 -10.33 -2.68 -2.50
CA ARG A 45 -9.91 -2.57 -1.09
C ARG A 45 -8.40 -2.35 -0.94
N ILE A 46 -7.58 -2.81 -1.87
CA ILE A 46 -6.13 -2.54 -1.87
C ILE A 46 -5.88 -1.10 -2.35
N ASP A 47 -6.56 -0.67 -3.41
CA ASP A 47 -6.59 0.71 -3.89
C ASP A 47 -7.09 1.68 -2.80
N ASN A 48 -8.13 1.27 -2.06
CA ASN A 48 -8.69 2.03 -0.95
C ASN A 48 -8.62 1.23 0.36
N PRO A 49 -7.47 1.25 1.07
CA PRO A 49 -7.26 0.43 2.26
C PRO A 49 -8.19 0.75 3.43
N ARG A 50 -8.89 1.89 3.40
CA ARG A 50 -10.02 2.19 4.30
C ARG A 50 -11.18 1.22 4.23
N LEU A 51 -11.41 0.64 3.06
CA LEU A 51 -12.48 -0.33 2.85
C LEU A 51 -12.11 -1.72 3.38
N LEU A 52 -10.85 -1.91 3.83
CA LEU A 52 -10.43 -3.13 4.49
C LEU A 52 -10.93 -3.11 5.93
N PRO A 53 -11.68 -4.15 6.36
CA PRO A 53 -11.97 -4.32 7.77
C PRO A 53 -10.66 -4.53 8.55
N VAL A 54 -10.65 -4.16 9.82
CA VAL A 54 -9.50 -4.29 10.74
C VAL A 54 -8.89 -5.70 10.66
N GLY A 55 -9.71 -6.75 10.68
CA GLY A 55 -9.23 -8.13 10.57
C GLY A 55 -8.59 -8.51 9.23
N HIS A 56 -8.78 -7.73 8.16
CA HIS A 56 -8.03 -7.90 6.91
C HIS A 56 -6.68 -7.18 6.97
N LEU A 57 -6.63 -6.00 7.59
CA LEU A 57 -5.39 -5.28 7.82
C LEU A 57 -4.44 -6.06 8.75
N GLU A 58 -4.97 -6.68 9.81
CA GLU A 58 -4.18 -7.57 10.67
C GLU A 58 -3.56 -8.74 9.90
N LYS A 59 -4.37 -9.40 9.06
CA LYS A 59 -3.88 -10.51 8.22
C LYS A 59 -2.84 -10.06 7.19
N LEU A 60 -2.99 -8.86 6.64
CA LEU A 60 -2.01 -8.27 5.74
C LEU A 60 -0.71 -7.98 6.47
N ALA A 61 -0.78 -7.36 7.65
CA ALA A 61 0.39 -7.10 8.49
C ALA A 61 1.13 -8.41 8.82
N GLU A 62 0.40 -9.47 9.16
CA GLU A 62 0.97 -10.79 9.40
C GLU A 62 1.69 -11.36 8.16
N MET A 63 1.11 -11.22 6.96
CA MET A 63 1.74 -11.64 5.70
C MET A 63 2.99 -10.82 5.36
N LEU A 64 2.96 -9.53 5.69
CA LEU A 64 4.04 -8.57 5.48
C LEU A 64 5.11 -8.65 6.58
N LYS A 65 4.88 -9.45 7.63
CA LYS A 65 5.69 -9.50 8.85
C LYS A 65 5.92 -8.11 9.46
N LEU A 66 4.88 -7.29 9.41
CA LEU A 66 4.84 -5.93 9.92
C LEU A 66 4.00 -5.88 11.19
N ASP A 67 4.25 -4.86 12.01
CA ASP A 67 3.38 -4.56 13.12
C ASP A 67 2.01 -4.08 12.58
N PRO A 68 0.88 -4.64 13.05
CA PRO A 68 -0.43 -4.22 12.58
C PRO A 68 -0.68 -2.73 12.83
N ALA A 69 -0.24 -2.18 13.96
CA ALA A 69 -0.40 -0.75 14.25
C ALA A 69 0.39 0.12 13.26
N ALA A 70 1.56 -0.32 12.83
CA ALA A 70 2.34 0.36 11.79
C ALA A 70 1.61 0.36 10.45
N LEU A 71 1.00 -0.77 10.05
CA LEU A 71 0.17 -0.83 8.85
C LEU A 71 -1.08 0.05 8.97
N PHE A 72 -1.75 0.08 10.12
CA PHE A 72 -2.88 0.99 10.36
C PHE A 72 -2.46 2.45 10.25
N ALA A 73 -1.34 2.84 10.86
CA ALA A 73 -0.81 4.20 10.77
C ALA A 73 -0.48 4.58 9.32
N PHE A 74 0.07 3.66 8.54
CA PHE A 74 0.30 3.85 7.11
C PHE A 74 -1.01 4.08 6.34
N VAL A 75 -2.01 3.23 6.53
CA VAL A 75 -3.33 3.36 5.90
C VAL A 75 -4.03 4.68 6.27
N LEU A 76 -3.85 5.14 7.51
CA LEU A 76 -4.33 6.45 7.94
C LEU A 76 -3.55 7.59 7.26
N LYS A 77 -2.22 7.49 7.14
CA LYS A 77 -1.37 8.46 6.43
C LYS A 77 -1.66 8.55 4.94
N LEU A 78 -2.13 7.46 4.31
CA LEU A 78 -2.60 7.49 2.92
C LEU A 78 -3.88 8.36 2.75
N GLU A 79 -4.55 8.78 3.83
CA GLU A 79 -5.61 9.82 3.82
C GLU A 79 -5.10 11.25 3.64
N ASP A 80 -4.05 11.46 2.86
CA ASP A 80 -3.74 12.82 2.40
C ASP A 80 -4.05 12.93 0.91
N PRO A 81 -5.30 13.28 0.55
CA PRO A 81 -5.67 13.51 -0.84
C PRO A 81 -5.15 14.83 -1.42
N ASP A 82 -4.30 15.61 -0.73
CA ASP A 82 -3.88 16.95 -1.17
C ASP A 82 -2.43 17.06 -1.67
N LYS A 83 -1.79 15.94 -2.03
CA LYS A 83 -0.58 15.97 -2.89
C LYS A 83 -0.73 15.08 -4.10
N GLY A 84 -1.78 15.38 -4.87
CA GLY A 84 -1.64 15.30 -6.31
C GLY A 84 -0.39 16.08 -6.72
N SER A 85 0.44 15.41 -7.51
CA SER A 85 1.54 15.96 -8.27
C SER A 85 1.35 17.43 -8.69
N ASP A 86 2.07 18.34 -8.03
CA ASP A 86 2.54 19.58 -8.64
C ASP A 86 4.08 19.51 -8.69
N ASP A 87 4.57 18.45 -9.36
CA ASP A 87 5.86 18.47 -10.03
C ASP A 87 5.57 18.75 -11.52
N SER A 88 4.91 19.88 -11.79
CA SER A 88 4.84 20.43 -13.13
C SER A 88 6.01 21.37 -13.30
N ALA A 89 7.15 20.77 -13.68
CA ALA A 89 8.24 21.35 -14.44
C ALA A 89 8.41 22.88 -14.34
N ALA A 90 9.30 23.33 -13.45
CA ALA A 90 10.03 24.57 -13.71
C ALA A 90 10.93 24.34 -14.92
N GLU A 91 10.40 24.58 -16.13
CA GLU A 91 11.25 24.78 -17.31
C GLU A 91 12.19 25.97 -17.01
N PRO A 92 13.52 25.80 -17.06
CA PRO A 92 14.39 26.95 -17.06
C PRO A 92 14.26 27.62 -18.43
N ALA A 93 13.43 28.66 -18.51
CA ALA A 93 13.43 29.58 -19.65
C ALA A 93 14.82 30.25 -19.72
N THR A 94 15.71 29.59 -20.44
CA THR A 94 17.02 30.11 -20.84
C THR A 94 16.77 31.35 -21.68
N GLY A 95 17.31 32.48 -21.24
CA GLY A 95 17.16 33.75 -21.92
C GLY A 95 17.68 33.71 -23.34
N ARG A 96 17.00 34.46 -24.22
CA ARG A 96 17.63 35.20 -25.30
C ARG A 96 16.76 36.35 -25.77
#